data_AF-A0A0J8AZ74-F1
#
_entry.id   AF-A0A0J8AZ74-F1
#
_cell.length_a   1.000
_cell.length_b   1.000
_cell.length_c   1.000
_cell.angle_alpha   90.00
_cell.angle_beta   90.00
_cell.angle_gamma   90.00
#
_symmetry.space_group_name_H-M   'P 1'
#
loop_
_entity.id
_entity.type
_entity.pdbx_description
1 polymer ?
#
loop_
_entity_poly.entity_id
_entity_poly.type
_entity_poly.pdbx_seq_one_letter_code
_entity_poly.pdbx_strand_id
1 'polypeptide(L)'
;SLPSDLSAPNIPMLNQSQIAAVKSVLQKPLSLIQGPPGTGKTVTSATVVYHLSQRNKKSGQVLVCAPSNIAVDQLAEKIHLTGLKVVRLCAKSREAVESTVQILTLHDLVRSLAAQTNNELHKLTLLKDQLGELSSRDEKRYKHLSRIAEREILQNADVICCTCAGSGDPRLKNF
;
A
#
# COMPACT_ATOMS: atom_id res chain seq x y z
N SER A 1 -22.36 10.61 7.98
CA SER A 1 -23.06 9.61 8.81
C SER A 1 -22.34 8.27 8.70
N LEU A 2 -22.53 7.36 9.68
CA LEU A 2 -22.03 5.98 9.56
C LEU A 2 -22.80 5.23 8.45
N PRO A 3 -22.14 4.31 7.71
CA PRO A 3 -22.86 3.43 6.80
C PRO A 3 -23.77 2.48 7.60
N SER A 4 -24.92 2.12 7.02
CA SER A 4 -25.86 1.16 7.60
C SER A 4 -25.31 -0.27 7.57
N ASP A 5 -24.50 -0.59 6.55
CA ASP A 5 -23.76 -1.85 6.43
C ASP A 5 -22.25 -1.60 6.56
N LEU A 6 -21.61 -2.34 7.45
CA LEU A 6 -20.16 -2.26 7.69
C LEU A 6 -19.39 -3.41 7.05
N SER A 7 -20.02 -4.22 6.19
CA SER A 7 -19.32 -5.16 5.34
C SER A 7 -18.32 -4.44 4.44
N ALA A 8 -17.22 -5.11 4.12
CA ALA A 8 -16.32 -4.71 3.05
C ALA A 8 -16.24 -5.86 2.02
N PRO A 9 -16.08 -5.54 0.71
CA PRO A 9 -16.10 -6.56 -0.33
C PRO A 9 -15.03 -7.64 -0.15
N ASN A 10 -15.37 -8.88 -0.51
CA ASN A 10 -14.45 -10.03 -0.61
C ASN A 10 -13.63 -10.37 0.64
N ILE A 11 -14.03 -9.89 1.82
CA ILE A 11 -13.45 -10.30 3.11
C ILE A 11 -14.54 -10.87 4.03
N PRO A 12 -14.18 -11.68 5.05
CA PRO A 12 -15.17 -12.33 5.91
C PRO A 12 -16.11 -11.34 6.60
N MET A 13 -17.36 -11.77 6.81
CA MET A 13 -18.34 -10.99 7.58
C MET A 13 -17.85 -10.77 9.01
N LEU A 14 -18.11 -9.57 9.52
CA LEU A 14 -17.76 -9.21 10.88
C LEU A 14 -18.74 -9.79 11.89
N ASN A 15 -18.22 -10.24 13.03
CA ASN A 15 -19.05 -10.54 14.19
C ASN A 15 -19.41 -9.27 14.98
N GLN A 16 -20.25 -9.41 16.00
CA GLN A 16 -20.78 -8.27 16.76
C GLN A 16 -19.68 -7.41 17.43
N SER A 17 -18.62 -8.03 17.97
CA SER A 17 -17.55 -7.28 18.64
C SER A 17 -16.68 -6.52 17.63
N GLN A 18 -16.43 -7.11 16.45
CA GLN A 18 -15.73 -6.46 15.36
C GLN A 18 -16.55 -5.30 14.77
N ILE A 19 -17.87 -5.48 14.59
CA ILE A 19 -18.78 -4.40 14.16
C ILE A 19 -18.73 -3.24 15.16
N ALA A 20 -18.80 -3.52 16.46
CA ALA A 20 -18.71 -2.50 17.50
C ALA A 20 -17.35 -1.76 17.45
N ALA A 21 -16.25 -2.49 17.23
CA ALA A 21 -14.92 -1.89 17.08
C ALA A 21 -14.85 -0.96 15.86
N VAL A 22 -15.31 -1.40 14.68
CA VAL A 22 -15.34 -0.59 13.45
C VAL A 22 -16.18 0.67 13.66
N LYS A 23 -17.39 0.56 14.25
CA LYS A 23 -18.24 1.72 14.57
C LYS A 23 -17.50 2.73 15.46
N SER A 24 -16.88 2.26 16.53
CA SER A 24 -16.14 3.11 17.47
C SER A 24 -14.98 3.83 16.78
N VAL A 25 -14.20 3.13 15.96
CA VAL A 25 -13.06 3.73 15.24
C VAL A 25 -13.52 4.81 14.28
N LEU A 26 -14.58 4.56 13.52
CA LEU A 26 -15.09 5.50 12.51
C LEU A 26 -15.73 6.78 13.09
N GLN A 27 -15.85 6.89 14.42
CA GLN A 27 -16.44 8.04 15.10
C GLN A 27 -15.46 8.78 16.01
N LYS A 28 -14.27 8.23 16.25
CA LYS A 28 -13.30 8.78 17.20
C LYS A 28 -12.02 9.16 16.47
N PRO A 29 -11.37 10.27 16.86
CA PRO A 29 -10.08 10.65 16.28
C PRO A 29 -8.94 9.71 16.68
N LEU A 30 -9.10 8.98 17.79
CA LEU A 30 -8.15 7.99 18.28
C LEU A 30 -8.90 6.78 18.85
N SER A 31 -8.40 5.59 18.57
CA SER A 31 -8.96 4.34 19.08
C SER A 31 -7.88 3.28 19.21
N LEU A 32 -8.03 2.41 20.21
CA LEU A 32 -7.20 1.21 20.40
C LEU A 32 -8.10 -0.01 20.24
N ILE A 33 -7.71 -0.92 19.35
CA ILE A 33 -8.34 -2.23 19.21
C ILE A 33 -7.41 -3.27 19.83
N GLN A 34 -7.94 -4.03 20.79
CA GLN A 34 -7.25 -5.17 21.38
C GLN A 34 -8.00 -6.46 21.06
N GLY A 35 -7.27 -7.53 20.78
CA GLY A 35 -7.86 -8.85 20.59
C GLY A 35 -6.80 -9.96 20.74
N PRO A 36 -7.12 -11.09 21.37
CA PRO A 36 -6.27 -12.29 21.40
C PRO A 36 -5.85 -12.78 19.99
N PRO A 37 -4.87 -13.69 19.87
CA PRO A 37 -4.57 -14.38 18.62
C PRO A 37 -5.83 -15.01 17.99
N GLY A 38 -5.94 -15.01 16.67
CA GLY A 38 -7.07 -15.61 15.94
C GLY A 38 -8.39 -14.82 15.94
N THR A 39 -8.50 -13.68 16.65
CA THR A 39 -9.76 -12.93 16.77
C THR A 39 -10.13 -12.02 15.57
N GLY A 40 -9.47 -12.20 14.43
CA GLY A 40 -9.80 -11.46 13.20
C GLY A 40 -9.39 -9.98 13.22
N LYS A 41 -8.35 -9.60 13.97
CA LYS A 41 -7.81 -8.23 13.98
C LYS A 41 -7.49 -7.71 12.58
N THR A 42 -6.84 -8.51 11.74
CA THR A 42 -6.50 -8.14 10.36
C THR A 42 -7.76 -7.87 9.51
N VAL A 43 -8.80 -8.68 9.65
CA VAL A 43 -10.10 -8.48 8.96
C VAL A 43 -10.78 -7.19 9.45
N THR A 44 -10.77 -6.97 10.77
CA THR A 44 -11.32 -5.75 11.38
C THR A 44 -10.56 -4.52 10.88
N SER A 45 -9.23 -4.54 10.89
CA SER A 45 -8.39 -3.44 10.40
C SER A 45 -8.60 -3.17 8.91
N ALA A 46 -8.68 -4.21 8.06
CA ALA A 46 -8.95 -4.03 6.63
C ALA A 46 -10.33 -3.40 6.40
N THR A 47 -11.33 -3.76 7.20
CA THR A 47 -12.67 -3.16 7.13
C THR A 47 -12.66 -1.69 7.55
N VAL A 48 -11.92 -1.34 8.62
CA VAL A 48 -11.71 0.06 9.01
C VAL A 48 -11.06 0.85 7.87
N VAL A 49 -9.96 0.33 7.30
CA VAL A 49 -9.23 0.99 6.21
C VAL A 49 -10.12 1.19 4.99
N TYR A 50 -10.92 0.20 4.62
CA TYR A 50 -11.91 0.31 3.55
C TYR A 50 -12.85 1.49 3.79
N HIS A 51 -13.54 1.53 4.93
CA HIS A 51 -14.49 2.61 5.21
C HIS A 51 -13.83 3.99 5.33
N LEU A 52 -12.60 4.08 5.87
CA LEU A 52 -11.84 5.33 5.89
C LEU A 52 -11.49 5.80 4.48
N SER A 53 -11.01 4.90 3.62
CA SER A 53 -10.71 5.21 2.22
C SER A 53 -11.95 5.69 1.46
N GLN A 54 -13.08 5.02 1.66
CA GLN A 54 -14.34 5.40 0.98
C GLN A 54 -14.84 6.79 1.41
N ARG A 55 -14.61 7.20 2.67
CA ARG A 55 -14.93 8.55 3.15
C ARG A 55 -13.96 9.60 2.62
N ASN A 56 -12.70 9.23 2.46
CA ASN A 56 -11.60 10.14 2.15
C ASN A 56 -11.26 10.21 0.65
N LYS A 57 -12.11 9.67 -0.25
CA LYS A 57 -11.87 9.64 -1.71
C LYS A 57 -11.45 10.98 -2.35
N LYS A 58 -11.73 12.11 -1.72
CA LYS A 58 -11.33 13.45 -2.19
C LYS A 58 -10.31 14.16 -1.30
N SER A 59 -9.92 13.55 -0.18
CA SER A 59 -9.19 14.21 0.91
C SER A 59 -7.80 13.61 1.17
N GLY A 60 -7.48 12.45 0.57
CA GLY A 60 -6.17 11.83 0.67
C GLY A 60 -6.24 10.30 0.84
N GLN A 61 -5.06 9.69 0.96
CA GLN A 61 -4.87 8.25 1.09
C GLN A 61 -4.89 7.82 2.56
N VAL A 62 -5.24 6.55 2.81
CA VAL A 62 -5.06 5.94 4.13
C VAL A 62 -3.64 5.36 4.24
N LEU A 63 -2.89 5.78 5.26
CA LEU A 63 -1.59 5.20 5.60
C LEU A 63 -1.76 4.03 6.58
N VAL A 64 -1.22 2.87 6.24
CA VAL A 64 -1.25 1.66 7.06
C VAL A 64 0.18 1.25 7.40
N CYS A 65 0.48 1.18 8.70
CA CYS A 65 1.81 0.82 9.20
C CYS A 65 1.77 -0.39 10.14
N ALA A 66 2.82 -1.19 10.08
CA ALA A 66 3.09 -2.27 11.04
C ALA A 66 4.60 -2.39 11.32
N PRO A 67 5.00 -2.98 12.47
CA PRO A 67 6.42 -3.01 12.85
C PRO A 67 7.27 -3.98 12.02
N SER A 68 6.67 -5.00 11.39
CA SER A 68 7.39 -5.99 10.57
C SER A 68 6.83 -6.08 9.15
N ASN A 69 7.68 -6.43 8.18
CA ASN A 69 7.26 -6.56 6.78
C ASN A 69 6.17 -7.61 6.61
N ILE A 70 6.27 -8.75 7.30
CA ILE A 70 5.25 -9.82 7.25
C ILE A 70 3.87 -9.28 7.69
N ALA A 71 3.83 -8.48 8.76
CA ALA A 71 2.57 -7.89 9.22
C ALA A 71 1.99 -6.86 8.22
N VAL A 72 2.86 -6.08 7.57
CA VAL A 72 2.44 -5.15 6.50
C VAL A 72 1.89 -5.92 5.31
N ASP A 73 2.54 -6.99 4.89
CA ASP A 73 2.14 -7.80 3.74
C ASP A 73 0.78 -8.47 3.99
N GLN A 74 0.55 -9.03 5.20
CA GLN A 74 -0.75 -9.59 5.60
C GLN A 74 -1.88 -8.55 5.59
N LEU A 75 -1.60 -7.32 6.03
CA LEU A 75 -2.57 -6.23 5.97
C LEU A 75 -2.82 -5.80 4.53
N ALA A 76 -1.76 -5.61 3.73
CA ALA A 76 -1.86 -5.20 2.34
C ALA A 76 -2.66 -6.20 1.51
N GLU A 77 -2.40 -7.50 1.68
CA GLU A 77 -3.17 -8.57 1.05
C GLU A 77 -4.66 -8.49 1.44
N LYS A 78 -4.96 -8.38 2.74
CA LYS A 78 -6.36 -8.33 3.20
C LYS A 78 -7.10 -7.09 2.71
N ILE A 79 -6.42 -5.94 2.65
CA ILE A 79 -6.99 -4.69 2.15
C ILE A 79 -7.19 -4.76 0.64
N HIS A 80 -6.25 -5.35 -0.10
CA HIS A 80 -6.34 -5.49 -1.56
C HIS A 80 -7.58 -6.27 -2.00
N LEU A 81 -7.96 -7.31 -1.24
CA LEU A 81 -9.19 -8.08 -1.51
C LEU A 81 -10.46 -7.20 -1.55
N THR A 82 -10.48 -6.09 -0.81
CA THR A 82 -11.63 -5.17 -0.81
C THR A 82 -11.82 -4.38 -2.11
N GLY A 83 -10.87 -4.49 -3.05
CA GLY A 83 -10.88 -3.81 -4.34
C GLY A 83 -10.22 -2.42 -4.32
N LEU A 84 -9.64 -2.01 -3.19
CA LEU A 84 -8.88 -0.77 -3.09
C LEU A 84 -7.54 -0.85 -3.85
N LYS A 85 -7.10 0.29 -4.38
CA LYS A 85 -5.77 0.47 -4.96
C LYS A 85 -4.72 0.57 -3.85
N VAL A 86 -4.13 -0.57 -3.50
CA VAL A 86 -3.12 -0.68 -2.46
C VAL A 86 -1.71 -0.55 -3.05
N VAL A 87 -0.87 0.28 -2.44
CA VAL A 87 0.56 0.36 -2.74
C VAL A 87 1.38 -0.06 -1.53
N ARG A 88 2.21 -1.08 -1.69
CA ARG A 88 3.17 -1.56 -0.68
C ARG A 88 4.52 -0.88 -0.87
N LEU A 89 4.88 0.05 0.02
CA LEU A 89 6.17 0.75 -0.03
C LEU A 89 7.25 0.01 0.77
N CYS A 90 8.19 -0.60 0.07
CA CYS A 90 9.37 -1.25 0.66
C CYS A 90 10.60 -0.32 0.65
N ALA A 91 11.52 -0.52 1.59
CA ALA A 91 12.86 0.06 1.50
C ALA A 91 13.58 -0.45 0.25
N LYS A 92 14.40 0.38 -0.40
CA LYS A 92 15.12 0.01 -1.64
C LYS A 92 15.99 -1.25 -1.49
N SER A 93 16.61 -1.43 -0.32
CA SER A 93 17.41 -2.62 0.00
C SER A 93 16.59 -3.92 0.05
N ARG A 94 15.26 -3.84 0.04
CA ARG A 94 14.35 -4.98 0.06
C ARG A 94 13.63 -5.23 -1.27
N GLU A 95 13.92 -4.48 -2.33
CA GLU A 95 13.26 -4.68 -3.63
C GLU A 95 13.59 -6.03 -4.27
N ALA A 96 14.71 -6.66 -3.90
CA ALA A 96 15.07 -8.02 -4.35
C ALA A 96 14.54 -9.14 -3.44
N VAL A 97 13.81 -8.82 -2.37
CA VAL A 97 13.31 -9.81 -1.41
C VAL A 97 11.89 -10.21 -1.79
N GLU A 98 11.65 -11.52 -1.91
CA GLU A 98 10.31 -12.06 -2.18
C GLU A 98 9.27 -11.61 -1.15
N SER A 99 8.06 -11.32 -1.63
CA SER A 99 6.90 -10.91 -0.83
C SER A 99 5.64 -11.57 -1.38
N THR A 100 4.72 -11.95 -0.49
CA THR A 100 3.41 -12.48 -0.88
C THR A 100 2.54 -11.45 -1.60
N VAL A 101 2.88 -10.16 -1.50
CA VAL A 101 2.19 -9.04 -2.13
C VAL A 101 3.07 -8.33 -3.15
N GLN A 102 3.97 -9.06 -3.83
CA GLN A 102 4.89 -8.51 -4.82
C GLN A 102 4.18 -7.62 -5.85
N ILE A 103 3.03 -8.07 -6.36
CA ILE A 103 2.22 -7.30 -7.33
C ILE A 103 1.71 -5.95 -6.82
N LEU A 104 1.75 -5.71 -5.51
CA LEU A 104 1.33 -4.46 -4.88
C LEU A 104 2.52 -3.55 -4.57
N THR A 105 3.76 -4.03 -4.69
CA THR A 105 4.92 -3.24 -4.29
C THR A 105 5.13 -2.04 -5.22
N LEU A 106 5.58 -0.91 -4.69
CA LEU A 106 5.77 0.29 -5.50
C LEU A 106 6.73 0.05 -6.67
N HIS A 107 7.82 -0.71 -6.46
CA HIS A 107 8.82 -0.94 -7.50
C HIS A 107 8.30 -1.88 -8.60
N ASP A 108 7.54 -2.92 -8.25
CA ASP A 108 6.89 -3.77 -9.25
C ASP A 108 5.80 -3.01 -10.01
N LEU A 109 4.99 -2.19 -9.33
CA LEU A 109 3.98 -1.35 -9.99
C LEU A 109 4.61 -0.37 -10.99
N VAL A 110 5.74 0.26 -10.63
CA VAL A 110 6.51 1.12 -11.55
C VAL A 110 6.99 0.33 -12.77
N ARG A 111 7.56 -0.86 -12.54
CA ARG A 111 8.04 -1.75 -13.62
C ARG A 111 6.90 -2.17 -14.54
N SER A 112 5.76 -2.56 -13.99
CA SER A 112 4.56 -2.94 -14.75
C SER A 112 3.99 -1.78 -15.56
N LEU A 113 3.87 -0.58 -14.98
CA LEU A 113 3.39 0.62 -15.68
C LEU A 113 4.33 1.00 -16.84
N ALA A 114 5.64 0.95 -16.60
CA ALA A 114 6.63 1.23 -17.63
C ALA A 114 6.54 0.22 -18.79
N ALA A 115 6.42 -1.07 -18.47
CA ALA A 115 6.29 -2.14 -19.46
C ALA A 115 5.00 -2.00 -20.29
N GLN A 116 3.86 -1.73 -19.66
CA GLN A 116 2.57 -1.55 -20.33
C GLN A 116 2.59 -0.40 -21.35
N THR A 117 3.31 0.67 -21.03
CA THR A 117 3.43 1.85 -21.91
C THR A 117 4.63 1.79 -22.87
N ASN A 118 5.44 0.73 -22.78
CA ASN A 118 6.71 0.55 -23.52
C ASN A 118 7.57 1.83 -23.56
N ASN A 119 7.63 2.53 -22.43
CA ASN A 119 8.22 3.86 -22.36
C ASN A 119 9.75 3.81 -22.16
N GLU A 120 10.38 4.99 -22.09
CA GLU A 120 11.83 5.11 -21.87
C GLU A 120 12.29 4.45 -20.57
N LEU A 121 11.48 4.53 -19.50
CA LEU A 121 11.79 3.89 -18.22
C LEU A 121 11.85 2.37 -18.37
N HIS A 122 10.99 1.76 -19.19
CA HIS A 122 11.02 0.32 -19.47
C HIS A 122 12.33 -0.08 -20.16
N LYS A 123 12.72 0.66 -21.21
CA LYS A 123 13.97 0.40 -21.94
C LYS A 123 15.19 0.50 -21.03
N LEU A 124 15.24 1.53 -20.19
CA LEU A 124 16.31 1.71 -19.20
C LEU A 124 16.31 0.61 -18.13
N THR A 125 15.13 0.12 -17.74
CA THR A 125 15.00 -0.99 -16.80
C THR A 125 15.58 -2.28 -17.39
N LEU A 126 15.22 -2.62 -18.64
CA LEU A 126 15.77 -3.79 -19.34
C LEU A 126 17.29 -3.70 -19.51
N LEU A 127 17.79 -2.52 -19.90
CA LEU A 127 19.23 -2.29 -20.04
C LEU A 127 19.97 -2.49 -18.71
N LYS A 128 19.40 -1.99 -17.62
CA LYS A 128 19.97 -2.17 -16.27
C LYS A 128 19.96 -3.62 -15.82
N ASP A 129 18.87 -4.35 -16.09
CA ASP A 129 18.76 -5.77 -15.74
C ASP A 129 19.78 -6.61 -16.55
N GLN A 130 20.08 -6.24 -17.80
CA GLN A 130 21.06 -6.91 -18.65
C GLN A 130 22.51 -6.63 -18.26
N LEU A 131 22.83 -5.38 -17.94
CA LEU A 131 24.21 -4.93 -17.69
C LEU A 131 24.59 -4.93 -16.20
N GLY A 132 23.61 -5.01 -15.29
CA GLY A 132 23.77 -4.81 -13.85
C GLY A 132 23.90 -3.35 -13.44
N GLU A 133 24.45 -2.49 -14.31
CA GLU A 133 24.61 -1.06 -14.10
C GLU A 133 24.32 -0.23 -15.36
N LEU A 134 24.02 1.06 -15.15
CA LEU A 134 23.78 2.02 -16.21
C LEU A 134 24.90 3.07 -16.27
N SER A 135 25.07 3.68 -17.45
CA SER A 135 25.93 4.85 -17.58
C SER A 135 25.50 5.97 -16.61
N SER A 136 26.41 6.86 -16.23
CA SER A 136 26.07 7.99 -15.34
C SER A 136 24.94 8.87 -15.88
N ARG A 137 24.81 8.99 -17.20
CA ARG A 137 23.73 9.74 -17.86
C ARG A 137 22.41 8.99 -17.74
N ASP A 138 22.42 7.70 -18.05
CA ASP A 138 21.22 6.85 -18.04
C ASP A 138 20.72 6.59 -16.62
N GLU A 139 21.60 6.40 -15.65
CA GLU A 139 21.22 6.24 -14.25
C GLU A 139 20.54 7.50 -13.69
N LYS A 140 20.99 8.71 -14.09
CA LYS A 140 20.30 9.97 -13.75
C LYS A 140 18.91 10.03 -14.38
N ARG A 141 18.81 9.65 -15.65
CA ARG A 141 17.54 9.63 -16.40
C ARG A 141 16.55 8.61 -15.83
N TYR A 142 17.01 7.39 -15.57
CA TYR A 142 16.29 6.33 -14.90
C TYR A 142 15.73 6.80 -13.56
N LYS A 143 16.58 7.31 -12.66
CA LYS A 143 16.14 7.82 -11.35
C LYS A 143 15.10 8.94 -11.47
N HIS A 144 15.21 9.81 -12.47
CA HIS A 144 14.24 10.87 -12.70
C HIS A 144 12.88 10.31 -13.12
N LEU A 145 12.86 9.43 -14.11
CA LEU A 145 11.63 8.80 -14.61
C LEU A 145 10.98 7.90 -13.55
N SER A 146 11.76 7.10 -12.82
CA SER A 146 11.25 6.29 -11.70
C SER A 146 10.55 7.15 -10.66
N ARG A 147 11.12 8.30 -10.28
CA ARG A 147 10.49 9.21 -9.30
C ARG A 147 9.16 9.78 -9.78
N ILE A 148 9.02 10.04 -11.08
CA ILE A 148 7.76 10.51 -11.66
C ILE A 148 6.70 9.40 -11.55
N ALA A 149 7.04 8.19 -11.98
CA ALA A 149 6.14 7.04 -11.90
C ALA A 149 5.78 6.69 -10.44
N GLU A 150 6.76 6.68 -9.53
CA GLU A 150 6.54 6.46 -8.09
C GLU A 150 5.52 7.46 -7.53
N ARG A 151 5.69 8.75 -7.87
CA ARG A 151 4.79 9.81 -7.42
C ARG A 151 3.37 9.61 -7.97
N GLU A 152 3.23 9.33 -9.25
CA GLU A 152 1.93 9.10 -9.89
C GLU A 152 1.18 7.92 -9.26
N ILE A 153 1.88 6.80 -9.04
CA ILE A 153 1.29 5.60 -8.46
C ILE A 153 0.83 5.85 -7.02
N LEU A 154 1.70 6.46 -6.20
CA LEU A 154 1.36 6.78 -4.82
C LEU A 154 0.23 7.82 -4.72
N GLN A 155 0.19 8.83 -5.59
CA GLN A 155 -0.89 9.84 -5.63
C GLN A 155 -2.25 9.22 -5.99
N ASN A 156 -2.27 8.19 -6.83
CA ASN A 156 -3.49 7.51 -7.26
C ASN A 156 -3.89 6.31 -6.37
N ALA A 157 -3.13 6.03 -5.33
CA ALA A 157 -3.43 4.96 -4.37
C ALA A 157 -4.62 5.34 -3.49
N ASP A 158 -5.41 4.34 -3.10
CA ASP A 158 -6.39 4.48 -2.02
C ASP A 158 -5.70 4.30 -0.66
N VAL A 159 -4.73 3.37 -0.62
CA VAL A 159 -4.04 2.95 0.61
C VAL A 159 -2.56 2.77 0.35
N ILE A 160 -1.72 3.30 1.24
CA ILE A 160 -0.28 3.06 1.25
C ILE A 160 0.07 2.20 2.46
N CYS A 161 0.68 1.05 2.23
CA CYS A 161 1.12 0.10 3.25
C CYS A 161 2.65 0.13 3.37
N CYS A 162 3.18 0.40 4.55
CA CYS A 162 4.63 0.39 4.81
C CYS A 162 4.95 -0.06 6.23
N THR A 163 6.23 -0.27 6.55
CA THR A 163 6.63 -0.50 7.93
C THR A 163 6.59 0.81 8.72
N CYS A 164 6.53 0.75 10.06
CA CYS A 164 6.59 1.97 10.89
C CYS A 164 7.87 2.79 10.64
N ALA A 165 9.01 2.14 10.36
CA ALA A 165 10.23 2.86 9.98
C ALA A 165 10.16 3.39 8.54
N GLY A 166 9.48 2.66 7.64
CA GLY A 166 9.30 3.03 6.25
C GLY A 166 8.32 4.18 6.02
N SER A 167 7.50 4.56 7.01
CA SER A 167 6.65 5.75 6.90
C SER A 167 7.45 7.05 6.82
N GLY A 168 8.72 7.04 7.26
CA GLY A 168 9.65 8.16 7.10
C GLY A 168 10.40 8.18 5.76
N ASP A 169 10.05 7.32 4.79
CA ASP A 169 10.72 7.28 3.49
C ASP A 169 10.56 8.63 2.75
N PRO A 170 11.64 9.19 2.15
CA PRO A 170 11.56 10.46 1.42
C PRO A 170 10.52 10.50 0.30
N ARG A 171 10.15 9.34 -0.27
CA ARG A 171 9.09 9.23 -1.28
C ARG A 171 7.72 9.60 -0.72
N LEU A 172 7.54 9.53 0.61
CA LEU A 172 6.32 9.92 1.32
C LEU A 172 6.34 11.37 1.85
N LYS A 173 7.42 12.13 1.67
CA LYS A 173 7.63 13.43 2.35
C LYS A 173 6.62 14.54 2.00
N ASN A 174 5.91 14.41 0.87
CA ASN A 174 4.93 15.38 0.39
C ASN A 174 3.56 14.72 0.14
N PHE A 175 3.27 13.66 0.90
CA PHE A 175 1.96 13.04 0.97
C PHE A 175 1.12 13.68 2.07
#